data_AF-A0AAV5HL13-F1
#
_entry.id   AF-A0AAV5HL13-F1
#
_cell.length_a   1.000
_cell.length_b   1.000
_cell.length_c   1.000
_cell.angle_alpha   90.00
_cell.angle_beta   90.00
_cell.angle_gamma   90.00
#
_symmetry.space_group_name_H-M   'P 1'
#
loop_
_entity.id
_entity.type
_entity.pdbx_description
1 polymer ?
#
loop_
_entity_poly.entity_id
_entity_poly.type
_entity_poly.pdbx_seq_one_letter_code
_entity_poly.pdbx_strand_id
1 'polypeptide(L)'
;MGGLCKNGQVEKAYDSLGEMEEKGCPPNVVSFNTLISYFSQINETAKVVELLQKMAKKELFLDTITCSVILELLKLGDETCQELLSLIPMFPA
;
A
#
# COMPACT_ATOMS: atom_id res chain seq x y z
N MET A 1 -19.24 -15.86 -8.98
CA MET A 1 -17.99 -16.01 -9.76
C MET A 1 -17.11 -14.73 -9.76
N GLY A 2 -17.15 -13.86 -8.74
CA GLY A 2 -16.51 -12.53 -8.79
C GLY A 2 -15.35 -12.24 -7.82
N GLY A 3 -14.98 -13.17 -6.94
CA GLY A 3 -13.96 -12.92 -5.89
C GLY A 3 -12.57 -13.49 -6.21
N LEU A 4 -12.51 -14.70 -6.78
CA LEU A 4 -11.26 -15.45 -6.93
C LEU A 4 -10.35 -14.90 -8.04
N CYS A 5 -10.93 -14.40 -9.14
CA CYS A 5 -10.14 -13.81 -10.22
C CYS A 5 -9.38 -12.55 -9.78
N LYS A 6 -9.99 -11.74 -8.91
CA LYS A 6 -9.35 -10.53 -8.39
C LYS A 6 -8.21 -10.86 -7.44
N ASN A 7 -8.37 -11.86 -6.57
CA ASN A 7 -7.32 -12.25 -5.62
C ASN A 7 -6.03 -12.71 -6.33
N GLY A 8 -6.16 -13.60 -7.32
CA GLY A 8 -5.00 -14.06 -8.10
C GLY A 8 -4.39 -13.00 -9.02
N GLN A 9 -5.16 -11.99 -9.43
CA GLN A 9 -4.64 -10.84 -10.17
C GLN A 9 -3.89 -9.86 -9.26
N VAL A 10 -4.32 -9.70 -8.01
CA VAL A 10 -3.69 -8.80 -7.05
C VAL A 10 -2.40 -9.39 -6.48
N GLU A 11 -2.34 -10.69 -6.19
CA GLU A 11 -1.05 -11.31 -5.83
C GLU A 11 -0.03 -11.14 -6.95
N LYS A 12 -0.43 -11.38 -8.21
CA LYS A 12 0.43 -11.08 -9.37
C LYS A 12 0.84 -9.62 -9.45
N ALA A 13 -0.07 -8.67 -9.15
CA ALA A 13 0.26 -7.26 -9.16
C ALA A 13 1.21 -6.87 -8.02
N TYR A 14 1.10 -7.53 -6.86
CA TYR A 14 2.02 -7.37 -5.74
C TYR A 14 3.41 -7.91 -6.10
N ASP A 15 3.50 -9.10 -6.70
CA ASP A 15 4.77 -9.67 -7.20
C ASP A 15 5.37 -8.80 -8.32
N SER A 16 4.51 -8.21 -9.17
CA SER A 16 4.93 -7.33 -10.25
C SER A 16 5.62 -6.05 -9.75
N LEU A 17 5.41 -5.60 -8.50
CA LEU A 17 6.17 -4.47 -7.96
C LEU A 17 7.67 -4.78 -7.91
N GLY A 18 8.03 -6.02 -7.54
CA GLY A 18 9.44 -6.45 -7.53
C GLY A 18 10.00 -6.58 -8.94
N GLU A 19 9.25 -7.23 -9.85
CA GLU A 19 9.67 -7.37 -11.24
C GLU A 19 9.86 -6.02 -11.96
N MET A 20 9.02 -5.03 -11.63
CA MET A 20 9.10 -3.67 -12.15
C MET A 20 10.46 -3.05 -11.83
N GLU A 21 10.94 -3.22 -10.60
CA GLU A 21 12.28 -2.76 -10.18
C GLU A 21 13.40 -3.49 -10.92
N GLU A 22 13.31 -4.82 -11.02
CA GLU A 22 14.30 -5.64 -11.72
C GLU A 22 14.43 -5.27 -13.21
N LYS A 23 13.31 -4.86 -13.83
CA LYS A 23 13.25 -4.43 -15.22
C LYS A 23 13.62 -2.95 -15.42
N GLY A 24 14.04 -2.25 -14.37
CA GLY A 24 14.44 -0.83 -14.42
C GLY A 24 13.26 0.15 -14.59
N CYS A 25 12.03 -0.30 -14.31
CA CYS A 25 10.81 0.50 -14.37
C CYS A 25 10.21 0.61 -12.96
N PRO A 26 10.76 1.48 -12.08
CA PRO A 26 10.39 1.51 -10.68
C PRO A 26 8.88 1.79 -10.49
N PRO A 27 8.21 1.09 -9.54
CA PRO A 27 6.81 1.35 -9.25
C PRO A 27 6.57 2.79 -8.78
N ASN A 28 5.43 3.35 -9.19
CA ASN A 28 5.03 4.71 -8.82
C ASN A 28 3.82 4.70 -7.86
N VAL A 29 3.38 5.89 -7.44
CA VAL A 29 2.25 6.08 -6.52
C VAL A 29 0.99 5.31 -6.97
N VAL A 30 0.69 5.29 -8.27
CA VAL A 30 -0.49 4.60 -8.81
C VAL A 30 -0.38 3.07 -8.64
N SER A 31 0.81 2.50 -8.87
CA SER A 31 1.09 1.07 -8.65
C SER A 31 0.84 0.68 -7.19
N PHE A 32 1.33 1.47 -6.24
CA PHE A 32 1.11 1.22 -4.81
C PHE A 32 -0.35 1.41 -4.40
N ASN A 33 -1.00 2.49 -4.83
CA ASN A 33 -2.38 2.78 -4.44
C ASN A 33 -3.39 1.73 -4.89
N THR A 34 -3.15 1.13 -6.06
CA THR A 34 -3.96 0.01 -6.54
C THR A 34 -3.95 -1.15 -5.55
N LEU A 35 -2.77 -1.50 -5.02
CA LEU A 35 -2.60 -2.59 -4.07
C LEU A 35 -3.07 -2.22 -2.67
N ILE A 36 -2.73 -1.01 -2.19
CA ILE A 36 -3.17 -0.50 -0.88
C ILE A 36 -4.70 -0.47 -0.80
N SER A 37 -5.38 0.03 -1.84
CA SER A 37 -6.85 0.07 -1.87
C SER A 37 -7.45 -1.34 -1.79
N TYR A 38 -6.86 -2.31 -2.48
CA TYR A 38 -7.34 -3.69 -2.44
C TYR A 38 -7.11 -4.33 -1.07
N PHE A 39 -5.88 -4.28 -0.54
CA PHE A 39 -5.57 -4.92 0.74
C PHE A 39 -6.35 -4.27 1.90
N SER A 40 -6.64 -2.96 1.81
CA SER A 40 -7.54 -2.28 2.73
C SER A 40 -8.96 -2.86 2.68
N GLN A 41 -9.51 -3.12 1.48
CA GLN A 41 -10.86 -3.68 1.32
C GLN A 41 -11.02 -5.10 1.87
N ILE A 42 -9.95 -5.89 1.88
CA ILE A 42 -9.95 -7.25 2.44
C ILE A 42 -9.41 -7.31 3.87
N ASN A 43 -9.18 -6.16 4.51
CA ASN A 43 -8.64 -6.03 5.87
C ASN A 43 -7.27 -6.70 6.08
N GLU A 44 -6.46 -6.81 5.02
CA GLU A 44 -5.08 -7.28 5.09
C GLU A 44 -4.15 -6.12 5.48
N THR A 45 -4.32 -5.62 6.70
CA THR A 45 -3.65 -4.42 7.22
C THR A 45 -2.12 -4.54 7.21
N ALA A 46 -1.58 -5.72 7.49
CA ALA A 46 -0.14 -5.99 7.44
C ALA A 46 0.46 -5.69 6.04
N LYS A 47 -0.22 -6.12 4.97
CA LYS A 47 0.23 -5.83 3.59
C LYS A 47 0.09 -4.35 3.24
N VAL A 48 -0.94 -3.67 3.76
CA VAL A 48 -1.07 -2.22 3.58
C VAL A 48 0.10 -1.48 4.23
N VAL A 49 0.45 -1.82 5.47
CA VAL A 49 1.59 -1.21 6.18
C VAL A 49 2.89 -1.46 5.44
N GLU A 50 3.13 -2.68 4.97
CA GLU A 50 4.33 -3.01 4.20
C GLU A 50 4.45 -2.18 2.90
N LEU A 51 3.34 -1.98 2.19
CA LEU A 51 3.31 -1.15 0.99
C LEU A 51 3.58 0.32 1.30
N LEU A 52 3.03 0.84 2.40
CA LEU A 52 3.29 2.21 2.86
C LEU A 52 4.77 2.39 3.26
N GLN A 53 5.38 1.41 3.92
CA GLN A 53 6.81 1.41 4.21
C GLN A 53 7.66 1.43 2.94
N LYS A 54 7.27 0.65 1.92
CA LYS A 54 7.94 0.65 0.61
C LYS A 54 7.80 2.01 -0.09
N MET A 55 6.62 2.65 -0.03
CA MET A 55 6.42 4.01 -0.56
C MET A 55 7.31 5.03 0.16
N ALA A 56 7.35 5.00 1.49
CA ALA A 56 8.16 5.89 2.31
C ALA A 56 9.66 5.76 1.99
N LYS A 57 10.18 4.53 1.89
CA LYS A 57 11.58 4.27 1.50
C LYS A 57 11.93 4.74 0.09
N LYS A 58 10.93 4.86 -0.79
CA LYS A 58 11.09 5.36 -2.15
C LYS A 58 10.81 6.85 -2.28
N GLU A 59 10.57 7.55 -1.17
CA GLU A 59 10.25 8.98 -1.13
C GLU A 59 9.05 9.32 -2.05
N LEU A 60 8.10 8.39 -2.18
CA LEU A 60 6.89 8.61 -2.97
C LEU A 60 5.88 9.40 -2.15
N PHE A 61 5.25 10.40 -2.75
CA PHE A 61 4.22 11.20 -2.08
C PHE A 61 2.97 10.39 -1.77
N LEU A 62 2.36 10.70 -0.62
CA LEU A 62 1.00 10.28 -0.32
C LEU A 62 0.03 11.03 -1.25
N ASP A 63 -0.98 10.33 -1.75
CA ASP A 63 -2.10 10.97 -2.42
C ASP A 63 -3.40 10.84 -1.62
N THR A 64 -4.49 11.36 -2.17
CA THR A 64 -5.81 11.31 -1.55
C THR A 64 -6.26 9.87 -1.21
N ILE A 65 -5.94 8.90 -2.06
CA ILE A 65 -6.31 7.49 -1.84
C ILE A 65 -5.49 6.94 -0.68
N THR A 66 -4.17 7.15 -0.69
CA THR A 66 -3.28 6.68 0.38
C THR A 66 -3.68 7.27 1.72
N CYS A 67 -3.94 8.58 1.77
CA CYS A 67 -4.38 9.28 2.99
C CYS A 67 -5.72 8.77 3.50
N SER A 68 -6.68 8.50 2.62
CA SER A 68 -8.00 7.99 3.02
C SER A 68 -7.87 6.62 3.71
N VAL A 69 -7.06 5.74 3.15
CA VAL A 69 -6.79 4.41 3.73
C VAL A 69 -6.08 4.53 5.08
N ILE A 70 -5.06 5.38 5.20
CA ILE A 70 -4.38 5.63 6.49
C ILE A 70 -5.38 6.11 7.55
N LEU A 71 -6.27 7.05 7.20
CA LEU A 71 -7.29 7.54 8.13
C LEU A 71 -8.30 6.47 8.54
N GLU A 72 -8.68 5.56 7.63
CA GLU A 72 -9.55 4.43 7.93
C GLU A 72 -8.86 3.44 8.89
N LEU A 73 -7.59 3.09 8.63
CA LEU A 73 -6.81 2.20 9.48
C LEU A 73 -6.56 2.78 10.88
N LEU A 74 -6.27 4.08 10.97
CA LEU A 74 -6.07 4.76 12.26
C LEU A 74 -7.35 4.78 13.12
N LYS A 75 -8.53 4.82 12.50
CA LYS A 75 -9.82 4.77 13.22
C LYS A 75 -10.12 3.40 13.80
N LEU A 76 -9.53 2.33 13.26
CA LEU A 76 -9.74 0.96 13.75
C LEU A 76 -9.01 0.69 15.08
N GLY A 77 -8.11 1.57 15.51
CA GLY A 77 -7.55 1.57 16.88
C GLY A 77 -6.60 0.41 17.19
N ASP A 78 -6.09 -0.26 16.17
CA ASP A 78 -5.23 -1.45 16.27
C ASP A 78 -3.74 -1.07 16.47
N GLU A 79 -2.89 -2.04 16.84
CA GLU A 79 -1.44 -1.87 17.04
C GLU A 79 -0.75 -1.23 15.81
N THR A 80 -1.30 -1.48 14.62
CA THR A 80 -0.88 -0.88 13.34
C THR A 80 -0.91 0.65 13.33
N CYS A 81 -1.66 1.30 14.21
CA CYS A 81 -1.71 2.76 14.30
C CYS A 81 -0.36 3.38 14.71
N GLN A 82 0.35 2.76 15.65
CA GLN A 82 1.66 3.28 16.08
C GLN A 82 2.69 3.19 14.97
N GLU A 83 2.67 2.08 14.23
CA GLU A 83 3.57 1.87 13.09
C GLU A 83 3.27 2.87 11.96
N LEU A 84 2.00 3.07 11.61
CA LEU A 84 1.59 4.08 10.62
C LEU A 84 2.00 5.51 11.02
N LEU A 85 1.81 5.89 12.28
CA LEU A 85 2.20 7.21 12.77
C LEU A 85 3.71 7.45 12.63
N SER A 86 4.54 6.41 12.79
CA SER A 86 5.98 6.51 12.59
C SER A 86 6.40 6.71 11.13
N LEU A 87 5.56 6.34 10.18
CA LEU A 87 5.83 6.47 8.75
C LEU A 87 5.46 7.84 8.18
N ILE A 88 4.50 8.54 8.77
CA ILE A 88 4.03 9.86 8.30
C ILE A 88 5.19 10.85 8.08
N PRO A 89 6.17 10.99 8.99
CA PRO A 89 7.30 11.91 8.81
C PRO A 89 8.29 11.50 7.71
N MET A 90 8.21 10.27 7.19
CA MET A 90 9.10 9.79 6.12
C MET A 90 8.62 10.18 4.72
N PHE A 91 7.37 10.62 4.59
CA PHE A 91 6.82 11.04 3.31
C PHE A 91 7.21 12.50 3.03
N PRO A 92 7.56 12.84 1.78
CA PRO A 92 7.85 14.22 1.43
C PRO A 92 6.59 15.09 1.52
N ALA A 93 6.79 16.34 1.93
CA ALA A 93 5.73 17.34 2.17
C ALA A 93 5.22 18.01 0.88
#